data_AF-A0A2N2T5E2-F1
#
_entry.id   AF-A0A2N2T5E2-F1
#
_cell.length_a   1.000
_cell.length_b   1.000
_cell.length_c   1.000
_cell.angle_alpha   90.00
_cell.angle_beta   90.00
_cell.angle_gamma   90.00
#
_symmetry.space_group_name_H-M   'P 1'
#
loop_
_entity.id
_entity.type
_entity.pdbx_description
1 polymer ?
#
loop_
_entity_poly.entity_id
_entity_poly.type
_entity_poly.pdbx_seq_one_letter_code
_entity_poly.pdbx_strand_id
1 'polypeptide(L)' 'GSDSIMWTIKFRNGTLKRFKFPIRTTAEGSIDPFGGKPMPKMADLTLPGVFTQEVMGGYRPGKPEELIRRG' A
#
# COMPACT_ATOMS: atom_id res chain seq x y z
N GLY A 1 -1.34 -11.54 -18.99
CA GLY A 1 -0.14 -11.68 -18.15
C GLY A 1 0.27 -10.36 -17.53
N SER A 2 -0.66 -9.52 -17.10
CA SER A 2 -0.39 -8.21 -16.49
C SER A 2 -0.51 -8.22 -14.97
N ASP A 3 -1.13 -9.23 -14.38
CA ASP A 3 -1.43 -9.35 -12.94
C ASP A 3 -0.56 -10.38 -12.22
N SER A 4 0.33 -11.08 -12.95
CA SER A 4 1.16 -12.13 -12.43
C SER A 4 2.56 -12.11 -13.06
N ILE A 5 3.57 -12.35 -12.24
CA ILE A 5 4.96 -12.51 -12.67
C ILE A 5 5.31 -14.00 -12.72
N MET A 6 6.05 -14.39 -13.76
CA MET A 6 6.52 -15.75 -13.94
C MET A 6 8.05 -15.77 -13.89
N TRP A 7 8.58 -16.64 -13.04
CA TRP A 7 10.02 -16.86 -12.92
C TRP A 7 10.35 -18.28 -13.36
N THR A 8 11.33 -18.42 -14.24
CA THR A 8 11.94 -19.71 -14.59
C THR A 8 13.37 -19.72 -14.07
N ILE A 9 13.69 -20.68 -13.20
CA ILE A 9 15.02 -20.88 -12.65
C ILE A 9 15.63 -22.11 -13.31
N LYS A 10 16.76 -21.94 -14.01
CA LYS A 10 17.55 -23.01 -14.61
C LYS A 10 18.80 -23.24 -13.77
N PHE A 11 18.88 -24.40 -13.13
CA PHE A 11 20.05 -24.81 -12.35
C PHE A 11 21.16 -25.32 -13.28
N ARG A 12 22.42 -25.23 -12.82
CA ARG A 12 23.60 -25.67 -13.58
C ARG A 12 23.55 -27.17 -13.95
N ASN A 13 22.89 -27.99 -13.12
CA ASN A 13 22.68 -29.41 -13.37
C ASN A 13 21.56 -29.72 -14.39
N GLY A 14 20.95 -28.69 -14.98
CA GLY A 14 19.89 -28.84 -15.98
C GLY A 14 18.47 -28.81 -15.41
N THR A 15 18.28 -28.91 -14.09
CA THR A 15 16.93 -28.83 -13.48
C THR A 15 16.29 -27.48 -13.75
N LEU A 16 15.01 -27.50 -14.12
CA LEU A 16 14.19 -26.30 -14.31
C LEU A 16 13.10 -26.24 -13.25
N LYS A 17 12.92 -25.07 -12.62
CA LYS A 17 11.77 -24.77 -11.76
C LYS A 17 11.04 -23.55 -12.29
N ARG A 18 9.70 -23.59 -12.27
CA ARG A 18 8.83 -22.50 -12.72
C ARG A 18 7.92 -22.08 -11.57
N PHE A 19 7.83 -20.78 -11.34
CA PHE A 19 6.99 -20.18 -10.31
C PHE A 19 6.12 -19.10 -10.94
N LYS A 20 4.91 -18.96 -10.41
CA LYS A 20 3.98 -17.90 -10.78
C LYS A 20 3.45 -17.27 -9.52
N PHE A 21 3.57 -15.96 -9.41
CA PHE A 21 3.07 -15.20 -8.27
C PHE A 21 2.15 -14.08 -8.76
N PRO A 22 1.04 -13.81 -8.06
CA PRO A 22 0.24 -12.62 -8.32
C PRO A 22 1.06 -11.36 -7.95
N ILE A 23 0.93 -10.30 -8.73
CA ILE A 23 1.59 -9.00 -8.49
C ILE A 23 0.60 -7.85 -8.34
N ARG A 24 -0.64 -8.01 -8.78
CA ARG A 24 -1.71 -7.01 -8.64
C ARG A 24 -3.04 -7.69 -8.33
N THR A 25 -3.86 -7.01 -7.55
CA THR A 25 -5.25 -7.38 -7.27
C THR A 25 -6.25 -6.52 -8.04
N THR A 26 -5.78 -5.45 -8.69
CA THR A 26 -6.56 -4.52 -9.50
C THR A 26 -5.90 -4.32 -10.86
N ALA A 27 -6.68 -3.83 -11.83
CA ALA A 27 -6.18 -3.59 -13.19
C ALA A 27 -5.19 -2.42 -13.23
N GLU A 28 -4.28 -2.47 -14.21
CA GLU A 28 -3.40 -1.34 -14.49
C GLU A 28 -4.21 -0.10 -14.84
N GLY A 29 -3.85 1.06 -14.28
CA GLY A 29 -4.52 2.32 -14.55
C GLY A 29 -5.93 2.43 -13.96
N SER A 30 -6.43 1.43 -13.23
CA SER A 30 -7.79 1.47 -12.65
C SER A 30 -7.86 2.11 -11.27
N ILE A 31 -6.76 2.65 -10.74
CA ILE A 31 -6.74 3.32 -9.45
C ILE A 31 -7.46 4.65 -9.61
N ASP A 32 -8.53 4.85 -8.85
CA ASP A 32 -9.14 6.16 -8.61
C ASP A 32 -8.55 6.76 -7.32
N PRO A 33 -7.64 7.76 -7.42
CA PRO A 33 -6.99 8.33 -6.25
C PRO A 33 -7.99 8.95 -5.27
N PHE A 34 -9.08 9.54 -5.78
CA PHE A 34 -10.06 10.27 -4.98
C PHE A 34 -11.34 9.47 -4.69
N GLY A 35 -11.49 8.29 -5.29
CA GLY A 35 -12.65 7.42 -5.12
C GLY A 35 -12.96 7.15 -3.65
N GLY A 36 -14.21 7.42 -3.27
CA GLY A 36 -14.74 7.21 -1.92
C GLY A 36 -14.16 8.11 -0.82
N LYS A 37 -13.36 9.13 -1.17
CA LYS A 37 -12.71 10.04 -0.21
C LYS A 37 -13.36 11.43 -0.26
N PRO A 38 -13.36 12.18 0.85
CA PRO A 38 -13.75 13.59 0.82
C PRO A 38 -12.79 14.38 -0.07
N MET A 39 -13.25 15.49 -0.65
CA MET A 39 -12.38 16.37 -1.42
C MET A 39 -11.62 17.34 -0.49
N PRO A 40 -10.37 17.72 -0.85
CA PRO A 40 -9.64 18.74 -0.11
C PRO A 40 -10.42 20.06 -0.09
N LYS A 41 -10.46 20.72 1.07
CA LYS A 41 -11.10 22.03 1.22
C LYS A 41 -10.03 23.11 1.20
N MET A 42 -10.26 24.19 0.45
CA MET A 42 -9.34 25.33 0.40
C MET A 42 -9.10 25.97 1.78
N ALA A 43 -10.11 25.94 2.65
CA ALA A 43 -10.02 26.45 4.02
C ALA A 43 -8.99 25.69 4.89
N ASP A 44 -8.65 24.45 4.52
CA ASP A 44 -7.80 23.58 5.33
C ASP A 44 -6.32 23.63 4.89
N LEU A 45 -5.97 24.43 3.88
CA LEU A 45 -4.61 24.47 3.31
C LEU A 45 -3.52 24.85 4.32
N THR A 46 -3.86 25.63 5.35
CA THR A 46 -2.91 26.05 6.39
C THR A 46 -2.96 25.17 7.63
N LEU A 47 -3.88 24.19 7.68
CA LEU A 47 -4.03 23.29 8.81
C LEU A 47 -3.09 22.08 8.66
N PRO A 48 -2.57 21.52 9.76
CA PRO A 48 -1.84 20.27 9.71
C PRO A 48 -2.78 19.11 9.39
N GLY A 49 -2.41 18.27 8.42
CA GLY A 49 -3.15 17.05 8.11
C GLY A 49 -3.09 16.65 6.64
N VAL A 50 -3.88 15.62 6.29
CA VAL A 50 -4.11 15.18 4.92
C VAL A 50 -5.61 15.07 4.66
N PHE A 51 -6.05 15.27 3.42
CA PHE A 51 -7.49 15.30 3.07
C PHE A 51 -8.24 14.00 3.38
N THR A 52 -7.54 12.89 3.61
CA THR A 52 -8.11 11.58 3.95
C THR A 52 -8.08 11.25 5.44
N GLN A 53 -7.56 12.16 6.28
CA GLN A 53 -7.26 11.87 7.68
C GLN A 53 -8.48 11.35 8.45
N GLU A 54 -9.65 11.95 8.26
CA GLU A 54 -10.88 11.56 8.96
C GLU A 54 -11.40 10.17 8.58
N VAL A 55 -11.18 9.73 7.34
CA VAL A 55 -11.73 8.47 6.80
C VAL A 55 -10.74 7.30 6.82
N MET A 56 -9.44 7.57 6.99
CA MET A 56 -8.38 6.54 7.00
C MET A 56 -7.91 6.16 8.41
N GLY A 57 -8.72 6.42 9.44
CA GLY A 57 -8.40 6.07 10.83
C GLY A 57 -7.55 7.11 11.57
N GLY A 58 -7.26 8.26 10.94
CA GLY A 58 -6.69 9.45 11.57
C GLY A 58 -5.34 9.27 12.25
N TYR A 59 -4.94 10.33 12.97
CA TYR A 59 -3.87 10.27 13.94
C TYR A 59 -4.40 9.61 15.21
N ARG A 60 -3.75 8.52 15.67
CA ARG A 60 -3.96 7.99 17.01
C ARG A 60 -2.69 8.30 17.83
N PRO A 61 -2.80 8.90 19.03
CA PRO A 61 -1.63 9.07 19.88
C PRO A 61 -1.00 7.70 20.15
N GLY A 62 0.31 7.62 19.96
CA GLY A 62 1.08 6.42 20.30
C GLY A 62 0.87 6.09 21.77
N LYS A 63 0.56 4.83 22.08
CA LYS A 63 0.41 4.38 23.47
C LYS A 63 1.82 4.19 24.05
N PRO A 64 2.19 4.88 25.16
CA PRO A 64 3.48 4.64 25.82
C PRO A 64 3.70 3.17 26.18
N GLU A 65 2.62 2.41 26.35
CA GLU A 65 2.65 0.98 26.64
C GLU A 65 3.13 0.11 25.47
N GLU A 66 3.02 0.61 24.24
CA GLU A 66 3.45 -0.05 22.99
C GLU A 66 4.95 0.20 22.69
N LEU A 67 5.64 1.02 23.51
CA LEU A 67 7.06 1.28 23.33
C LEU A 67 7.88 0.07 23.77
N ILE A 68 8.68 -0.46 22.83
CA ILE A 68 9.60 -1.60 23.01
C ILE A 68 10.64 -1.32 24.10
N ARG A 69 10.91 -0.04 24.41
CA ARG A 69 11.82 0.35 25.49
C ARG A 69 11.14 1.40 26.37
N ARG A 70 10.71 0.98 27.56
CA ARG A 70 10.28 1.88 28.62
C ARG A 70 11.54 2.50 29.25
N GLY A 71 11.59 3.83 29.28
CA GLY A 71 12.59 4.58 30.03
C GLY A 71 12.31 4.56 31.52
#